data_AF-A0A7S0YAH5-F1
#
_entry.id   AF-A0A7S0YAH5-F1
#
_cell.length_a   1.000
_cell.length_b   1.000
_cell.length_c   1.000
_cell.angle_alpha   90.00
_cell.angle_beta   90.00
_cell.angle_gamma   90.00
#
_symmetry.space_group_name_H-M   'P 1'
#
loop_
_entity.id
_entity.type
_entity.pdbx_description
1 polymer ?
#
loop_
_entity_poly.entity_id
_entity_poly.type
_entity_poly.pdbx_seq_one_letter_code
_entity_poly.pdbx_strand_id
1 'polypeptide(L)'
;MQAMWDDTKAPKRGHLARAVEQREQARRVKEAARSVIQNYFIDQKQVDAATENLSNDDFKRKAREFKERQAELKMLDSVYETERAKKLASIRSDEEQRITDALAKKQHEEDRKTLELQKLHDQRDELKDLAEKIRVARMNKVRAEQLSEKQQIQQQQRDYEEAFNKFREQNLAAEAARDSEFQARRREQNLKARTVLQDQIEEKKDMIRLAEQEHLRERALVDEIVRRIRDENDAETRLRHRKQEETKAYIEVFLREQEDAKRQQAETMRQEDRKIKEYWQMVSDREAQEASRKAERKEAADRMYEKIKKEMEEEARKKAEEEDLINLLHQEELELKRREEDAARKLKAERMKQEMIAANEYQKRLKAEREAARQKEEEEFRVMMMAKFAEDDRIEQMNAQKRRMRVLEHGREVQRLIDDKRRLFEEQRAKEEAELAAQKQEEERKQGLVEEERKKLLAELVELQDYLPRGVFRDKADVEYLTQLMGRGAAI
;
A
#
# COMPACT_ATOMS: atom_id res chain seq x y z
N MET A 1 151.75 -42.43 38.77
CA MET A 1 151.76 -43.80 39.32
C MET A 1 150.45 -44.41 38.93
N GLN A 2 150.38 -45.72 38.78
CA GLN A 2 149.11 -46.42 38.91
C GLN A 2 148.09 -46.16 37.79
N ALA A 3 147.60 -47.23 37.21
CA ALA A 3 146.76 -48.23 37.86
C ALA A 3 145.41 -47.62 38.22
N MET A 4 144.39 -48.33 37.78
CA MET A 4 143.49 -48.98 38.72
C MET A 4 142.65 -47.93 39.40
N TRP A 5 141.49 -47.76 38.81
CA TRP A 5 140.36 -48.57 39.26
C TRP A 5 139.89 -47.96 40.55
N ASP A 6 138.66 -47.51 40.40
CA ASP A 6 137.68 -47.75 41.43
C ASP A 6 137.79 -46.82 42.64
N ASP A 7 136.70 -46.44 43.24
CA ASP A 7 135.40 -47.07 43.21
C ASP A 7 134.34 -45.98 43.42
N THR A 8 133.21 -46.18 42.75
CA THR A 8 131.83 -45.90 43.17
C THR A 8 131.59 -45.22 44.53
N LYS A 9 130.58 -44.35 44.80
CA LYS A 9 129.31 -43.92 44.20
C LYS A 9 128.73 -42.84 45.14
N ALA A 10 128.21 -41.75 44.61
CA ALA A 10 126.96 -41.07 45.01
C ALA A 10 126.98 -39.63 44.45
N PRO A 11 125.95 -39.22 43.68
CA PRO A 11 126.10 -38.23 42.65
C PRO A 11 126.05 -36.83 43.26
N LYS A 12 127.17 -36.13 43.14
CA LYS A 12 127.29 -34.71 43.43
C LYS A 12 126.51 -33.93 42.39
N ARG A 13 125.72 -32.97 42.88
CA ARG A 13 124.73 -32.07 42.26
C ARG A 13 124.84 -31.69 40.77
N GLY A 14 125.97 -31.86 40.08
CA GLY A 14 126.10 -31.67 38.62
C GLY A 14 125.62 -32.87 37.77
N HIS A 15 125.58 -34.07 38.34
CA HIS A 15 125.14 -35.28 37.62
C HIS A 15 123.67 -35.24 37.18
N LEU A 16 122.83 -34.50 37.91
CA LEU A 16 121.43 -34.28 37.55
C LEU A 16 121.30 -33.34 36.35
N ALA A 17 122.09 -32.26 36.30
CA ALA A 17 122.09 -31.35 35.16
C ALA A 17 122.56 -32.05 33.87
N ARG A 18 123.67 -32.81 33.93
CA ARG A 18 124.15 -33.58 32.77
C ARG A 18 123.19 -34.69 32.34
N ALA A 19 122.53 -35.37 33.27
CA ALA A 19 121.55 -36.40 32.93
C ALA A 19 120.28 -35.82 32.27
N VAL A 20 119.86 -34.61 32.66
CA VAL A 20 118.74 -33.90 32.02
C VAL A 20 119.12 -33.42 30.61
N GLU A 21 120.33 -32.86 30.43
CA GLU A 21 120.82 -32.46 29.10
C GLU A 21 120.93 -33.65 28.13
N GLN A 22 121.41 -34.82 28.58
CA GLN A 22 121.46 -36.02 27.74
C GLN A 22 120.05 -36.53 27.36
N ARG A 23 119.07 -36.43 28.27
CA ARG A 23 117.67 -36.79 27.97
C ARG A 23 117.03 -35.82 26.99
N GLU A 24 117.28 -34.52 27.13
CA GLU A 24 116.86 -33.48 26.18
C GLU A 24 117.47 -33.71 24.78
N GLN A 25 118.78 -33.99 24.70
CA GLN A 25 119.42 -34.32 23.42
C GLN A 25 118.83 -35.58 22.77
N ALA A 26 118.63 -36.66 23.53
CA ALA A 26 118.00 -37.88 23.02
C ALA A 26 116.56 -37.64 22.55
N ARG A 27 115.81 -36.75 23.22
CA ARG A 27 114.46 -36.36 22.81
C ARG A 27 114.49 -35.56 21.50
N ARG A 28 115.38 -34.58 21.35
CA ARG A 28 115.53 -33.79 20.12
C ARG A 28 115.91 -34.67 18.92
N VAL A 29 116.79 -35.65 19.11
CA VAL A 29 117.14 -36.63 18.06
C VAL A 29 115.93 -37.47 17.66
N LYS A 30 115.12 -37.93 18.63
CA LYS A 30 113.89 -38.70 18.35
C LYS A 30 112.82 -37.84 17.68
N GLU A 31 112.66 -36.58 18.07
CA GLU A 31 111.73 -35.64 17.43
C GLU A 31 112.14 -35.33 15.99
N ALA A 32 113.43 -35.10 15.73
CA ALA A 32 113.96 -34.91 14.37
C ALA A 32 113.74 -36.15 13.49
N ALA A 33 113.95 -37.36 14.01
CA ALA A 33 113.64 -38.59 13.28
C ALA A 33 112.14 -38.72 12.97
N ARG A 34 111.26 -38.35 13.94
CA ARG A 34 109.80 -38.36 13.74
C ARG A 34 109.36 -37.30 12.72
N SER A 35 109.94 -36.11 12.73
CA SER A 35 109.58 -35.04 11.79
C SER A 35 109.96 -35.41 10.36
N VAL A 36 111.10 -36.09 10.15
CA VAL A 36 111.49 -36.60 8.82
C VAL A 36 110.47 -37.61 8.30
N ILE A 37 110.07 -38.58 9.13
CA ILE A 37 109.05 -39.59 8.76
C ILE A 37 107.70 -38.91 8.51
N GLN A 38 107.31 -37.95 9.33
CA GLN A 38 106.05 -37.22 9.17
C GLN A 38 106.04 -36.41 7.87
N ASN A 39 107.13 -35.71 7.53
CA ASN A 39 107.26 -34.98 6.28
C ASN A 39 107.17 -35.93 5.08
N TYR A 40 107.85 -37.08 5.13
CA TYR A 40 107.76 -38.09 4.07
C TYR A 40 106.33 -38.57 3.81
N PHE A 41 105.54 -38.85 4.86
CA PHE A 41 104.14 -39.24 4.69
C PHE A 41 103.22 -38.09 4.25
N ILE A 42 103.53 -36.84 4.63
CA ILE A 42 102.80 -35.66 4.14
C ILE A 42 103.04 -35.49 2.64
N ASP A 43 104.30 -35.58 2.20
CA ASP A 43 104.67 -35.48 0.79
C ASP A 43 104.02 -36.61 -0.02
N GLN A 44 104.05 -37.85 0.49
CA GLN A 44 103.37 -38.98 -0.15
C GLN A 44 101.86 -38.73 -0.27
N LYS A 45 101.21 -38.23 0.78
CA LYS A 45 99.77 -37.91 0.75
C LYS A 45 99.44 -36.81 -0.27
N GLN A 46 100.32 -35.82 -0.45
CA GLN A 46 100.14 -34.78 -1.47
C GLN A 46 100.27 -35.35 -2.89
N VAL A 47 101.24 -36.24 -3.11
CA VAL A 47 101.40 -36.93 -4.39
C VAL A 47 100.19 -37.81 -4.70
N ASP A 48 99.74 -38.61 -3.73
CA ASP A 48 98.56 -39.47 -3.90
C ASP A 48 97.32 -38.65 -4.28
N ALA A 49 97.06 -37.53 -3.57
CA ALA A 49 95.96 -36.63 -3.91
C ALA A 49 96.12 -35.99 -5.31
N ALA A 50 97.34 -35.65 -5.72
CA ALA A 50 97.60 -35.15 -7.07
C ALA A 50 97.34 -36.22 -8.14
N THR A 51 97.70 -37.48 -7.88
CA THR A 51 97.42 -38.59 -8.82
C THR A 51 95.94 -38.92 -8.93
N GLU A 52 95.18 -38.86 -7.84
CA GLU A 52 93.72 -39.05 -7.86
C GLU A 52 93.03 -37.92 -8.64
N ASN A 53 93.51 -36.68 -8.48
CA ASN A 53 93.02 -35.53 -9.24
C ASN A 53 93.33 -35.64 -10.74
N LEU A 54 94.50 -36.16 -11.13
CA LEU A 54 94.84 -36.39 -12.54
C LEU A 54 93.82 -37.30 -13.24
N SER A 55 93.41 -38.41 -12.60
CA SER A 55 92.38 -39.29 -13.15
C SER A 55 91.02 -38.57 -13.30
N ASN A 56 90.63 -37.82 -12.28
CA ASN A 56 89.39 -37.04 -12.31
C ASN A 56 89.40 -35.94 -13.38
N ASP A 57 90.55 -35.32 -13.63
CA ASP A 57 90.69 -34.28 -14.64
C ASP A 57 90.61 -34.84 -16.06
N ASP A 58 91.11 -36.06 -16.30
CA ASP A 58 90.92 -36.76 -17.57
C ASP A 58 89.45 -37.11 -17.82
N PHE A 59 88.71 -37.55 -16.79
CA PHE A 59 87.25 -37.76 -16.89
C PHE A 59 86.51 -36.45 -17.19
N LYS A 60 86.86 -35.35 -16.51
CA LYS A 60 86.28 -34.02 -16.77
C LYS A 60 86.60 -33.53 -18.18
N ARG A 61 87.81 -33.78 -18.69
CA ARG A 61 88.22 -33.40 -20.05
C ARG A 61 87.36 -34.12 -21.09
N LYS A 62 87.23 -35.46 -20.98
CA LYS A 62 86.35 -36.25 -21.85
C LYS A 62 84.89 -35.81 -21.76
N ALA A 63 84.40 -35.48 -20.57
CA ALA A 63 83.04 -34.97 -20.39
C ALA A 63 82.82 -33.59 -21.03
N ARG A 64 83.82 -32.70 -20.98
CA ARG A 64 83.78 -31.40 -21.66
C ARG A 64 83.77 -31.55 -23.17
N GLU A 65 84.67 -32.37 -23.72
CA GLU A 65 84.70 -32.67 -25.16
C GLU A 65 83.36 -33.26 -25.65
N PHE A 66 82.78 -34.20 -24.88
CA PHE A 66 81.46 -34.74 -25.21
C PHE A 66 80.37 -33.68 -25.17
N LYS A 67 80.40 -32.78 -24.17
CA LYS A 67 79.44 -31.68 -24.03
C LYS A 67 79.55 -30.66 -25.16
N GLU A 68 80.77 -30.35 -25.60
CA GLU A 68 81.03 -29.46 -26.74
C GLU A 68 80.49 -30.05 -28.04
N ARG A 69 80.78 -31.33 -28.32
CA ARG A 69 80.22 -32.04 -29.48
C ARG A 69 78.69 -32.08 -29.46
N GLN A 70 78.09 -32.28 -28.29
CA GLN A 70 76.63 -32.25 -28.13
C GLN A 70 76.05 -30.83 -28.33
N ALA A 71 76.78 -29.79 -27.92
CA ALA A 71 76.36 -28.41 -28.16
C ALA A 71 76.43 -28.05 -29.65
N GLU A 72 77.47 -28.48 -30.35
CA GLU A 72 77.61 -28.31 -31.80
C GLU A 72 76.48 -29.03 -32.56
N LEU A 73 76.18 -30.29 -32.20
CA LEU A 73 75.08 -31.05 -32.79
C LEU A 73 73.74 -30.36 -32.57
N LYS A 74 73.44 -29.90 -31.34
CA LYS A 74 72.21 -29.17 -31.05
C LYS A 74 72.09 -27.86 -31.82
N MET A 75 73.20 -27.16 -32.01
CA MET A 75 73.22 -25.94 -32.82
C MET A 75 72.89 -26.27 -34.28
N LEU A 76 73.51 -27.31 -34.85
CA LEU A 76 73.24 -27.77 -36.21
C LEU A 76 71.78 -28.21 -36.39
N ASP A 77 71.26 -29.00 -35.45
CA ASP A 77 69.87 -29.44 -35.44
C ASP A 77 68.92 -28.25 -35.39
N SER A 78 69.19 -27.25 -34.53
CA SER A 78 68.37 -26.04 -34.45
C SER A 78 68.35 -25.25 -35.76
N VAL A 79 69.49 -25.12 -36.44
CA VAL A 79 69.55 -24.46 -37.75
C VAL A 79 68.74 -25.25 -38.77
N TYR A 80 68.91 -26.57 -38.81
CA TYR A 80 68.15 -27.43 -39.71
C TYR A 80 66.64 -27.37 -39.47
N GLU A 81 66.21 -27.41 -38.20
CA GLU A 81 64.81 -27.28 -37.82
C GLU A 81 64.23 -25.91 -38.20
N THR A 82 64.99 -24.83 -38.01
CA THR A 82 64.53 -23.48 -38.41
C THR A 82 64.40 -23.34 -39.92
N GLU A 83 65.33 -23.88 -40.70
CA GLU A 83 65.20 -23.89 -42.17
C GLU A 83 64.03 -24.74 -42.64
N ARG A 84 63.84 -25.92 -42.03
CA ARG A 84 62.70 -26.79 -42.30
C ARG A 84 61.39 -26.09 -41.97
N ALA A 85 61.31 -25.41 -40.82
CA ALA A 85 60.13 -24.64 -40.41
C ALA A 85 59.84 -23.49 -41.38
N LYS A 86 60.87 -22.76 -41.84
CA LYS A 86 60.72 -21.70 -42.86
C LYS A 86 60.18 -22.25 -44.18
N LYS A 87 60.72 -23.37 -44.66
CA LYS A 87 60.24 -24.02 -45.89
C LYS A 87 58.79 -24.48 -45.75
N LEU A 88 58.43 -25.11 -44.64
CA LEU A 88 57.05 -25.51 -44.35
C LEU A 88 56.10 -24.31 -44.26
N ALA A 89 56.53 -23.22 -43.64
CA ALA A 89 55.75 -21.98 -43.57
C ALA A 89 55.53 -21.36 -44.96
N SER A 90 56.55 -21.36 -45.82
CA SER A 90 56.43 -20.90 -47.21
C SER A 90 55.43 -21.73 -47.99
N ILE A 91 55.55 -23.07 -47.94
CA ILE A 91 54.62 -23.99 -48.62
C ILE A 91 53.19 -23.76 -48.13
N ARG A 92 53.00 -23.61 -46.82
CA ARG A 92 51.69 -23.34 -46.22
C ARG A 92 51.11 -22.01 -46.70
N SER A 93 51.91 -20.95 -46.75
CA SER A 93 51.47 -19.64 -47.26
C SER A 93 51.06 -19.73 -48.73
N ASP A 94 51.81 -20.47 -49.57
CA ASP A 94 51.50 -20.65 -50.98
C ASP A 94 50.20 -21.45 -51.18
N GLU A 95 49.98 -22.48 -50.36
CA GLU A 95 48.73 -23.26 -50.36
C GLU A 95 47.54 -22.42 -49.88
N GLU A 96 47.71 -21.65 -48.80
CA GLU A 96 46.69 -20.73 -48.30
C GLU A 96 46.31 -19.70 -49.37
N GLN A 97 47.28 -19.08 -50.05
CA GLN A 97 47.02 -18.16 -51.17
C GLN A 97 46.26 -18.81 -52.32
N ARG A 98 46.63 -20.04 -52.71
CA ARG A 98 45.91 -20.78 -53.76
C ARG A 98 44.47 -21.07 -53.36
N ILE A 99 44.22 -21.40 -52.09
CA ILE A 99 42.88 -21.63 -51.57
C ILE A 99 42.08 -20.33 -51.56
N THR A 100 42.66 -19.21 -51.10
CA THR A 100 41.97 -17.90 -51.09
C THR A 100 41.62 -17.46 -52.50
N ASP A 101 42.53 -17.63 -53.47
CA ASP A 101 42.27 -17.28 -54.87
C ASP A 101 41.18 -18.17 -55.49
N ALA A 102 41.17 -19.46 -55.16
CA ALA A 102 40.13 -20.38 -55.62
C ALA A 102 38.76 -20.05 -55.02
N LEU A 103 38.71 -19.68 -53.74
CA LEU A 103 37.48 -19.25 -53.08
C LEU A 103 36.97 -17.92 -53.66
N ALA A 104 37.85 -16.95 -53.87
CA ALA A 104 37.50 -15.67 -54.50
C ALA A 104 36.93 -15.86 -55.91
N LYS A 105 37.54 -16.75 -56.72
CA LYS A 105 37.01 -17.11 -58.05
C LYS A 105 35.61 -17.71 -57.99
N LYS A 106 35.37 -18.66 -57.07
CA LYS A 106 34.03 -19.23 -56.87
C LYS A 106 33.02 -18.18 -56.47
N GLN A 107 33.38 -17.30 -55.53
CA GLN A 107 32.50 -16.23 -55.06
C GLN A 107 32.17 -15.24 -56.18
N HIS A 108 33.18 -14.83 -56.96
CA HIS A 108 32.96 -13.98 -58.14
C HIS A 108 32.07 -14.64 -59.20
N GLU A 109 32.17 -15.96 -59.41
CA GLU A 109 31.26 -16.68 -60.31
C GLU A 109 29.83 -16.72 -59.78
N GLU A 110 29.64 -16.90 -58.47
CA GLU A 110 28.32 -16.83 -57.83
C GLU A 110 27.72 -15.43 -57.94
N ASP A 111 28.49 -14.39 -57.63
CA ASP A 111 28.08 -12.99 -57.77
C ASP A 111 27.75 -12.65 -59.23
N ARG A 112 28.53 -13.16 -60.19
CA ARG A 112 28.24 -12.96 -61.61
C ARG A 112 26.93 -13.63 -62.00
N LYS A 113 26.68 -14.86 -61.54
CA LYS A 113 25.42 -15.58 -61.78
C LYS A 113 24.23 -14.86 -61.15
N THR A 114 24.34 -14.38 -59.92
CA THR A 114 23.25 -13.64 -59.26
C THR A 114 22.96 -12.33 -59.98
N LEU A 115 23.98 -11.58 -60.39
CA LEU A 115 23.84 -10.37 -61.20
C LEU A 115 23.24 -10.66 -62.58
N GLU A 116 23.65 -11.74 -63.25
CA GLU A 116 23.06 -12.19 -64.51
C GLU A 116 21.57 -12.55 -64.33
N LEU A 117 21.23 -13.30 -63.27
CA LEU A 117 19.84 -13.63 -62.93
C LEU A 117 19.01 -12.39 -62.61
N GLN A 118 19.57 -11.43 -61.88
CA GLN A 118 18.91 -10.17 -61.56
C GLN A 118 18.65 -9.34 -62.83
N LYS A 119 19.64 -9.24 -63.72
CA LYS A 119 19.45 -8.61 -65.05
C LYS A 119 18.37 -9.31 -65.86
N LEU A 120 18.34 -10.64 -65.86
CA LEU A 120 17.29 -11.41 -66.55
C LEU A 120 15.92 -11.16 -65.94
N HIS A 121 15.80 -11.10 -64.60
CA HIS A 121 14.58 -10.72 -63.90
C HIS A 121 14.09 -9.31 -64.27
N ASP A 122 15.01 -8.36 -64.39
CA ASP A 122 14.70 -6.96 -64.70
C ASP A 122 14.46 -6.70 -66.20
N GLN A 123 14.97 -7.54 -67.09
CA GLN A 123 14.82 -7.39 -68.54
C GLN A 123 13.65 -8.18 -69.12
N ARG A 124 13.24 -9.28 -68.47
CA ARG A 124 12.20 -10.16 -68.99
C ARG A 124 10.84 -9.85 -68.39
N ASP A 125 9.93 -9.36 -69.21
CA ASP A 125 8.57 -8.99 -68.78
C ASP A 125 7.76 -10.20 -68.28
N GLU A 126 8.00 -11.40 -68.85
CA GLU A 126 7.40 -12.66 -68.38
C GLU A 126 7.69 -12.98 -66.90
N LEU A 127 8.89 -12.64 -66.40
CA LEU A 127 9.28 -12.83 -65.01
C LEU A 127 8.69 -11.74 -64.11
N LYS A 128 8.57 -10.51 -64.61
CA LYS A 128 7.91 -9.41 -63.89
C LYS A 128 6.42 -9.69 -63.71
N ASP A 129 5.73 -10.13 -64.76
CA ASP A 129 4.32 -10.50 -64.73
C ASP A 129 4.05 -11.65 -63.77
N LEU A 130 4.93 -12.66 -63.76
CA LEU A 130 4.83 -13.78 -62.81
C LEU A 130 5.08 -13.30 -61.37
N ALA A 131 6.09 -12.45 -61.14
CA ALA A 131 6.36 -11.88 -59.83
C ALA A 131 5.21 -11.02 -59.32
N GLU A 132 4.55 -10.26 -60.19
CA GLU A 132 3.36 -9.48 -59.86
C GLU A 132 2.17 -10.38 -59.53
N LYS A 133 1.90 -11.43 -60.33
CA LYS A 133 0.87 -12.43 -60.02
C LYS A 133 1.11 -13.13 -58.68
N ILE A 134 2.36 -13.47 -58.36
CA ILE A 134 2.73 -14.04 -57.06
C ILE A 134 2.50 -13.02 -55.94
N ARG A 135 2.83 -11.74 -56.15
CA ARG A 135 2.60 -10.67 -55.17
C ARG A 135 1.10 -10.48 -54.91
N VAL A 136 0.28 -10.48 -55.95
CA VAL A 136 -1.19 -10.43 -55.85
C VAL A 136 -1.72 -11.66 -55.11
N ALA A 137 -1.22 -12.87 -55.43
CA ALA A 137 -1.62 -14.09 -54.73
C ALA A 137 -1.26 -14.05 -53.24
N ARG A 138 -0.06 -13.54 -52.88
CA ARG A 138 0.34 -13.33 -51.48
C ARG A 138 -0.57 -12.33 -50.77
N MET A 139 -0.91 -11.22 -51.43
CA MET A 139 -1.84 -10.22 -50.88
C MET A 139 -3.24 -10.81 -50.67
N ASN A 140 -3.72 -11.62 -51.60
CA ASN A 140 -5.02 -12.31 -51.48
C ASN A 140 -5.02 -13.33 -50.34
N LYS A 141 -3.91 -14.06 -50.13
CA LYS A 141 -3.75 -14.96 -48.99
C LYS A 141 -3.86 -14.20 -47.67
N VAL A 142 -3.10 -13.10 -47.53
CA VAL A 142 -3.13 -12.25 -46.34
C VAL A 142 -4.53 -11.67 -46.12
N ARG A 143 -5.21 -11.24 -47.18
CA ARG A 143 -6.59 -10.73 -47.09
C ARG A 143 -7.58 -11.82 -46.63
N ALA A 144 -7.41 -13.05 -47.08
CA ALA A 144 -8.23 -14.18 -46.65
C ALA A 144 -8.00 -14.51 -45.17
N GLU A 145 -6.74 -14.50 -44.72
CA GLU A 145 -6.37 -14.67 -43.31
C GLU A 145 -6.98 -13.56 -42.43
N GLN A 146 -6.87 -12.30 -42.86
CA GLN A 146 -7.48 -11.15 -42.17
C GLN A 146 -9.00 -11.24 -42.08
N LEU A 147 -9.68 -11.73 -43.13
CA LEU A 147 -11.13 -11.93 -43.10
C LEU A 147 -11.51 -13.04 -42.13
N SER A 148 -10.74 -14.13 -42.08
CA SER A 148 -10.94 -15.23 -41.14
C SER A 148 -10.73 -14.77 -39.70
N GLU A 149 -9.66 -14.01 -39.43
CA GLU A 149 -9.38 -13.43 -38.11
C GLU A 149 -10.48 -12.46 -37.68
N LYS A 150 -10.93 -11.58 -38.58
CA LYS A 150 -12.05 -10.67 -38.32
C LYS A 150 -13.33 -11.43 -37.98
N GLN A 151 -13.62 -12.54 -38.67
CA GLN A 151 -14.77 -13.39 -38.37
C GLN A 151 -14.63 -14.03 -36.98
N GLN A 152 -13.45 -14.54 -36.62
CA GLN A 152 -13.19 -15.10 -35.29
C GLN A 152 -13.36 -14.05 -34.18
N ILE A 153 -12.84 -12.84 -34.37
CA ILE A 153 -13.01 -11.73 -33.43
C ILE A 153 -14.48 -11.36 -33.30
N GLN A 154 -15.23 -11.28 -34.41
CA GLN A 154 -16.66 -11.00 -34.38
C GLN A 154 -17.45 -12.10 -33.66
N GLN A 155 -17.08 -13.37 -33.85
CA GLN A 155 -17.71 -14.49 -33.13
C GLN A 155 -17.42 -14.41 -31.63
N GLN A 156 -16.17 -14.16 -31.24
CA GLN A 156 -15.79 -13.95 -29.84
C GLN A 156 -16.53 -12.77 -29.21
N GLN A 157 -16.71 -11.67 -29.95
CA GLN A 157 -17.50 -10.52 -29.48
C GLN A 157 -18.96 -10.89 -29.27
N ARG A 158 -19.57 -11.64 -30.18
CA ARG A 158 -20.95 -12.12 -30.02
C ARG A 158 -21.09 -13.05 -28.82
N ASP A 159 -20.18 -14.01 -28.66
CA ASP A 159 -20.19 -14.93 -27.52
C ASP A 159 -20.04 -14.17 -26.19
N TYR A 160 -19.19 -13.14 -26.17
CA TYR A 160 -19.02 -12.26 -25.02
C TYR A 160 -20.28 -11.43 -24.73
N GLU A 161 -20.89 -10.83 -25.75
CA GLU A 161 -22.15 -10.07 -25.63
C GLU A 161 -23.30 -10.95 -25.14
N GLU A 162 -23.41 -12.18 -25.66
CA GLU A 162 -24.40 -13.15 -25.20
C GLU A 162 -24.19 -13.55 -23.74
N ALA A 163 -22.94 -13.83 -23.34
CA ALA A 163 -22.60 -14.13 -21.95
C ALA A 163 -22.89 -12.94 -21.02
N PHE A 164 -22.54 -11.73 -21.45
CA PHE A 164 -22.82 -10.50 -20.70
C PHE A 164 -24.32 -10.25 -20.56
N ASN A 165 -25.10 -10.44 -21.62
CA ASN A 165 -26.56 -10.32 -21.59
C ASN A 165 -27.19 -11.34 -20.66
N LYS A 166 -26.74 -12.62 -20.70
CA LYS A 166 -27.19 -13.66 -19.76
C LYS A 166 -26.87 -13.29 -18.32
N PHE A 167 -25.67 -12.79 -18.04
CA PHE A 167 -25.29 -12.33 -16.70
C PHE A 167 -26.18 -11.16 -16.23
N ARG A 168 -26.45 -10.20 -17.11
CA ARG A 168 -27.35 -9.08 -16.83
C ARG A 168 -28.78 -9.57 -16.54
N GLU A 169 -29.31 -10.49 -17.33
CA GLU A 169 -30.62 -11.10 -17.11
C GLU A 169 -30.69 -11.87 -15.79
N GLN A 170 -29.65 -12.64 -15.45
CA GLN A 170 -29.59 -13.34 -14.15
C GLN A 170 -29.59 -12.37 -12.97
N ASN A 171 -28.85 -11.26 -13.06
CA ASN A 171 -28.85 -10.23 -12.01
C ASN A 171 -30.21 -9.54 -11.88
N LEU A 172 -30.83 -9.17 -13.01
CA LEU A 172 -32.19 -8.58 -13.00
C LEU A 172 -33.22 -9.56 -12.43
N ALA A 173 -33.13 -10.85 -12.78
CA ALA A 173 -34.00 -11.87 -12.23
C ALA A 173 -33.78 -12.08 -10.71
N ALA A 174 -32.53 -12.04 -10.25
CA ALA A 174 -32.20 -12.13 -8.83
C ALA A 174 -32.69 -10.91 -8.04
N GLU A 175 -32.59 -9.71 -8.61
CA GLU A 175 -33.13 -8.48 -8.03
C GLU A 175 -34.66 -8.54 -7.95
N ALA A 176 -35.34 -8.92 -9.04
CA ALA A 176 -36.78 -9.10 -9.06
C ALA A 176 -37.26 -10.17 -8.06
N ALA A 177 -36.50 -11.25 -7.88
CA ALA A 177 -36.78 -12.27 -6.86
C ALA A 177 -36.66 -11.70 -5.44
N ARG A 178 -35.60 -10.92 -5.15
CA ARG A 178 -35.43 -10.24 -3.86
C ARG A 178 -36.56 -9.26 -3.56
N ASP A 179 -36.98 -8.49 -4.56
CA ASP A 179 -38.12 -7.56 -4.43
C ASP A 179 -39.43 -8.31 -4.15
N SER A 180 -39.67 -9.42 -4.86
CA SER A 180 -40.82 -10.30 -4.63
C SER A 180 -40.80 -10.88 -3.21
N GLU A 181 -39.67 -11.38 -2.74
CA GLU A 181 -39.49 -11.88 -1.36
C GLU A 181 -39.74 -10.78 -0.32
N PHE A 182 -39.22 -9.58 -0.55
CA PHE A 182 -39.45 -8.45 0.35
C PHE A 182 -40.93 -8.06 0.41
N GLN A 183 -41.62 -8.02 -0.75
CA GLN A 183 -43.06 -7.80 -0.79
C GLN A 183 -43.84 -8.93 -0.09
N ALA A 184 -43.44 -10.19 -0.27
CA ALA A 184 -44.06 -11.33 0.39
C ALA A 184 -43.90 -11.25 1.93
N ARG A 185 -42.69 -10.93 2.42
CA ARG A 185 -42.44 -10.69 3.85
C ARG A 185 -43.28 -9.56 4.41
N ARG A 186 -43.41 -8.45 3.67
CA ARG A 186 -44.27 -7.32 4.07
C ARG A 186 -45.75 -7.73 4.12
N ARG A 187 -46.23 -8.51 3.15
CA ARG A 187 -47.59 -9.08 3.17
C ARG A 187 -47.81 -10.00 4.37
N GLU A 188 -46.84 -10.87 4.66
CA GLU A 188 -46.90 -11.77 5.82
C GLU A 188 -46.95 -10.98 7.14
N GLN A 189 -46.12 -9.95 7.30
CA GLN A 189 -46.14 -9.07 8.46
C GLN A 189 -47.48 -8.34 8.60
N ASN A 190 -48.05 -7.84 7.49
CA ASN A 190 -49.37 -7.21 7.51
C ASN A 190 -50.48 -8.20 7.88
N LEU A 191 -50.40 -9.46 7.44
CA LEU A 191 -51.33 -10.51 7.83
C LEU A 191 -51.22 -10.81 9.32
N LYS A 192 -50.00 -10.97 9.87
CA LYS A 192 -49.78 -11.16 11.31
C LYS A 192 -50.28 -9.98 12.14
N ALA A 193 -50.07 -8.74 11.67
CA ALA A 193 -50.61 -7.56 12.33
C ALA A 193 -52.15 -7.57 12.31
N ARG A 194 -52.75 -7.96 11.18
CA ARG A 194 -54.22 -8.08 11.05
C ARG A 194 -54.79 -9.14 11.99
N THR A 195 -54.16 -10.31 12.12
CA THR A 195 -54.63 -11.35 13.05
C THR A 195 -54.57 -10.86 14.49
N VAL A 196 -53.46 -10.23 14.91
CA VAL A 196 -53.35 -9.64 16.26
C VAL A 196 -54.44 -8.60 16.52
N LEU A 197 -54.74 -7.74 15.54
CA LEU A 197 -55.84 -6.77 15.67
C LEU A 197 -57.21 -7.43 15.76
N GLN A 198 -57.43 -8.56 15.07
CA GLN A 198 -58.66 -9.34 15.18
C GLN A 198 -58.79 -9.96 16.56
N ASP A 199 -57.72 -10.55 17.08
CA ASP A 199 -57.68 -11.13 18.43
C ASP A 199 -57.98 -10.06 19.49
N GLN A 200 -57.41 -8.86 19.37
CA GLN A 200 -57.72 -7.72 20.26
C GLN A 200 -59.19 -7.27 20.18
N ILE A 201 -59.82 -7.38 19.02
CA ILE A 201 -61.26 -7.07 18.86
C ILE A 201 -62.10 -8.16 19.52
N GLU A 202 -61.71 -9.43 19.39
CA GLU A 202 -62.38 -10.55 20.06
C GLU A 202 -62.25 -10.46 21.58
N GLU A 203 -61.06 -10.20 22.10
CA GLU A 203 -60.84 -9.94 23.53
C GLU A 203 -61.74 -8.81 24.04
N LYS A 204 -61.83 -7.69 23.31
CA LYS A 204 -62.74 -6.59 23.68
C LYS A 204 -64.20 -7.00 23.66
N LYS A 205 -64.63 -7.83 22.70
CA LYS A 205 -66.01 -8.35 22.65
C LYS A 205 -66.29 -9.27 23.84
N ASP A 206 -65.34 -10.11 24.23
CA ASP A 206 -65.49 -10.98 25.39
C ASP A 206 -65.52 -10.17 26.70
N MET A 207 -64.72 -9.10 26.80
CA MET A 207 -64.83 -8.14 27.90
C MET A 207 -66.20 -7.45 27.95
N ILE A 208 -66.78 -7.09 26.81
CA ILE A 208 -68.14 -6.54 26.74
C ILE A 208 -69.16 -7.59 27.20
N ARG A 209 -69.05 -8.84 26.76
CA ARG A 209 -69.94 -9.93 27.20
C ARG A 209 -69.87 -10.18 28.71
N LEU A 210 -68.67 -10.17 29.28
CA LEU A 210 -68.47 -10.30 30.72
C LEU A 210 -69.09 -9.11 31.47
N ALA A 211 -68.90 -7.89 30.97
CA ALA A 211 -69.52 -6.70 31.54
C ALA A 211 -71.06 -6.73 31.44
N GLU A 212 -71.63 -7.24 30.34
CA GLU A 212 -73.07 -7.46 30.20
C GLU A 212 -73.59 -8.48 31.22
N GLN A 213 -72.85 -9.57 31.47
CA GLN A 213 -73.22 -10.55 32.48
C GLN A 213 -73.17 -9.97 33.90
N GLU A 214 -72.14 -9.20 34.24
CA GLU A 214 -72.05 -8.48 35.51
C GLU A 214 -73.19 -7.47 35.64
N HIS A 215 -73.50 -6.69 34.60
CA HIS A 215 -74.63 -5.77 34.61
C HIS A 215 -75.98 -6.47 34.83
N LEU A 216 -76.19 -7.64 34.23
CA LEU A 216 -77.40 -8.44 34.47
C LEU A 216 -77.46 -8.97 35.91
N ARG A 217 -76.32 -9.35 36.51
CA ARG A 217 -76.24 -9.74 37.93
C ARG A 217 -76.56 -8.56 38.85
N GLU A 218 -75.95 -7.41 38.62
CA GLU A 218 -76.21 -6.17 39.35
C GLU A 218 -77.68 -5.76 39.23
N ARG A 219 -78.25 -5.83 38.02
CA ARG A 219 -79.66 -5.54 37.80
C ARG A 219 -80.57 -6.50 38.57
N ALA A 220 -80.29 -7.80 38.55
CA ALA A 220 -81.07 -8.77 39.31
C ALA A 220 -81.00 -8.51 40.83
N LEU A 221 -79.83 -8.13 41.33
CA LEU A 221 -79.63 -7.73 42.73
C LEU A 221 -80.41 -6.45 43.07
N VAL A 222 -80.37 -5.45 42.19
CA VAL A 222 -81.14 -4.20 42.36
C VAL A 222 -82.65 -4.49 42.34
N ASP A 223 -83.12 -5.33 41.42
CA ASP A 223 -84.53 -5.74 41.35
C ASP A 223 -84.97 -6.50 42.62
N GLU A 224 -84.08 -7.33 43.22
CA GLU A 224 -84.32 -7.99 44.50
C GLU A 224 -84.41 -6.98 45.66
N ILE A 225 -83.51 -5.99 45.71
CA ILE A 225 -83.55 -4.91 46.73
C ILE A 225 -84.84 -4.10 46.59
N VAL A 226 -85.23 -3.73 45.36
CA VAL A 226 -86.47 -2.99 45.11
C VAL A 226 -87.69 -3.81 45.52
N ARG A 227 -87.69 -5.12 45.25
CA ARG A 227 -88.75 -6.03 45.70
C ARG A 227 -88.81 -6.08 47.23
N ARG A 228 -87.67 -6.21 47.91
CA ARG A 228 -87.60 -6.20 49.38
C ARG A 228 -88.11 -4.89 49.98
N ILE A 229 -87.77 -3.75 49.39
CA ILE A 229 -88.28 -2.43 49.80
C ILE A 229 -89.80 -2.35 49.62
N ARG A 230 -90.34 -2.87 48.51
CA ARG A 230 -91.79 -2.92 48.29
C ARG A 230 -92.48 -3.82 49.31
N ASP A 231 -91.94 -5.00 49.57
CA ASP A 231 -92.48 -5.95 50.56
C ASP A 231 -92.41 -5.37 51.98
N GLU A 232 -91.34 -4.67 52.35
CA GLU A 232 -91.21 -3.95 53.63
C GLU A 232 -92.18 -2.78 53.74
N ASN A 233 -92.35 -1.97 52.69
CA ASN A 233 -93.34 -0.88 52.65
C ASN A 233 -94.79 -1.41 52.73
N ASP A 234 -95.09 -2.52 52.06
CA ASP A 234 -96.39 -3.18 52.12
C ASP A 234 -96.65 -3.76 53.52
N ALA A 235 -95.63 -4.31 54.17
CA ALA A 235 -95.74 -4.76 55.56
C ALA A 235 -95.96 -3.59 56.52
N GLU A 236 -95.25 -2.47 56.33
CA GLU A 236 -95.42 -1.28 57.15
C GLU A 236 -96.81 -0.65 56.98
N THR A 237 -97.32 -0.55 55.75
CA THR A 237 -98.68 -0.06 55.49
C THR A 237 -99.75 -0.96 56.09
N ARG A 238 -99.61 -2.30 56.01
CA ARG A 238 -100.51 -3.24 56.70
C ARG A 238 -100.47 -3.06 58.21
N LEU A 239 -99.29 -2.85 58.80
CA LEU A 239 -99.15 -2.61 60.24
C LEU A 239 -99.80 -1.28 60.65
N ARG A 240 -99.66 -0.22 59.84
CA ARG A 240 -100.35 1.06 60.05
C ARG A 240 -101.86 0.90 59.96
N HIS A 241 -102.38 0.18 58.98
CA HIS A 241 -103.82 -0.10 58.84
C HIS A 241 -104.36 -0.88 60.04
N ARG A 242 -103.66 -1.91 60.52
CA ARG A 242 -104.05 -2.64 61.75
C ARG A 242 -104.13 -1.73 62.96
N LYS A 243 -103.12 -0.87 63.18
CA LYS A 243 -103.14 0.11 64.28
C LYS A 243 -104.30 1.10 64.14
N GLN A 244 -104.62 1.53 62.92
CA GLN A 244 -105.79 2.38 62.65
C GLN A 244 -107.10 1.66 62.98
N GLU A 245 -107.27 0.39 62.61
CA GLU A 245 -108.45 -0.41 62.94
C GLU A 245 -108.60 -0.61 64.45
N GLU A 246 -107.51 -0.92 65.16
CA GLU A 246 -107.48 -1.01 66.62
C GLU A 246 -107.91 0.31 67.27
N THR A 247 -107.40 1.45 66.82
CA THR A 247 -107.82 2.77 67.33
C THR A 247 -109.28 3.10 67.00
N LYS A 248 -109.78 2.72 65.82
CA LYS A 248 -111.20 2.90 65.45
C LYS A 248 -112.11 2.05 66.34
N ALA A 249 -111.75 0.80 66.60
CA ALA A 249 -112.50 -0.08 67.50
C ALA A 249 -112.54 0.48 68.94
N TYR A 250 -111.42 1.01 69.44
CA TYR A 250 -111.38 1.71 70.73
C TYR A 250 -112.28 2.96 70.77
N ILE A 251 -112.30 3.75 69.69
CA ILE A 251 -113.16 4.93 69.57
C ILE A 251 -114.65 4.53 69.55
N GLU A 252 -115.01 3.46 68.82
CA GLU A 252 -116.40 2.97 68.78
C GLU A 252 -116.90 2.50 70.14
N VAL A 253 -116.07 1.78 70.91
CA VAL A 253 -116.43 1.36 72.28
C VAL A 253 -116.59 2.58 73.19
N PHE A 254 -115.66 3.54 73.13
CA PHE A 254 -115.74 4.77 73.92
C PHE A 254 -116.97 5.63 73.57
N LEU A 255 -117.34 5.73 72.29
CA LEU A 255 -118.54 6.45 71.86
C LEU A 255 -119.83 5.76 72.32
N ARG A 256 -119.89 4.42 72.33
CA ARG A 256 -121.03 3.68 72.89
C ARG A 256 -121.17 3.90 74.39
N GLU A 257 -120.06 3.82 75.14
CA GLU A 257 -120.05 4.13 76.58
C GLU A 257 -120.48 5.58 76.86
N GLN A 258 -120.10 6.53 75.99
CA GLN A 258 -120.52 7.93 76.10
C GLN A 258 -122.00 8.14 75.72
N GLU A 259 -122.54 7.42 74.74
CA GLU A 259 -123.97 7.46 74.39
C GLU A 259 -124.85 6.87 75.49
N ASP A 260 -124.42 5.76 76.11
CA ASP A 260 -125.13 5.16 77.24
C ASP A 260 -125.08 6.06 78.49
N ALA A 261 -123.93 6.70 78.76
CA ALA A 261 -123.82 7.72 79.79
C ALA A 261 -124.71 8.95 79.51
N LYS A 262 -124.82 9.39 78.24
CA LYS A 262 -125.73 10.46 77.83
C LYS A 262 -127.20 10.07 77.98
N ARG A 263 -127.60 8.83 77.69
CA ARG A 263 -128.98 8.36 77.88
C ARG A 263 -129.37 8.33 79.35
N GLN A 264 -128.48 7.85 80.21
CA GLN A 264 -128.68 7.86 81.66
C GLN A 264 -128.75 9.29 82.22
N GLN A 265 -127.90 10.21 81.73
CA GLN A 265 -127.99 11.64 82.09
C GLN A 265 -129.23 12.34 81.53
N ALA A 266 -129.71 11.99 80.34
CA ALA A 266 -130.90 12.60 79.75
C ALA A 266 -132.19 12.22 80.51
N GLU A 267 -132.25 11.01 81.09
CA GLU A 267 -133.37 10.59 81.92
C GLU A 267 -133.37 11.28 83.30
N THR A 268 -132.20 11.52 83.90
CA THR A 268 -132.08 12.33 85.14
C THR A 268 -132.39 13.80 84.87
N MET A 269 -131.87 14.38 83.77
CA MET A 269 -132.11 15.77 83.35
C MET A 269 -133.60 16.04 83.04
N ARG A 270 -134.34 15.08 82.46
CA ARG A 270 -135.80 15.26 82.23
C ARG A 270 -136.63 15.34 83.52
N GLN A 271 -136.16 14.75 84.61
CA GLN A 271 -136.80 14.83 85.93
C GLN A 271 -136.41 16.12 86.67
N GLU A 272 -135.22 16.65 86.40
CA GLU A 272 -134.73 17.92 86.95
C GLU A 272 -135.26 19.14 86.16
N ASP A 273 -135.38 19.06 84.83
CA ASP A 273 -135.93 20.10 83.94
C ASP A 273 -137.38 20.48 84.24
N ARG A 274 -138.18 19.57 84.82
CA ARG A 274 -139.53 19.88 85.29
C ARG A 274 -139.53 20.75 86.54
N LYS A 275 -138.55 20.59 87.43
CA LYS A 275 -138.36 21.43 88.63
C LYS A 275 -137.61 22.73 88.31
N ILE A 276 -136.81 22.71 87.26
CA ILE A 276 -135.95 23.81 86.80
C ILE A 276 -136.73 24.82 85.95
N LYS A 277 -137.79 24.44 85.22
CA LYS A 277 -138.69 25.41 84.55
C LYS A 277 -139.39 26.38 85.50
N GLU A 278 -139.65 25.96 86.74
CA GLU A 278 -140.24 26.79 87.78
C GLU A 278 -139.21 27.75 88.42
N TYR A 279 -137.92 27.48 88.25
CA TYR A 279 -136.80 28.28 88.77
C TYR A 279 -136.17 29.25 87.73
N TRP A 280 -136.18 28.91 86.43
CA TRP A 280 -135.62 29.76 85.36
C TRP A 280 -136.39 31.05 85.06
N GLN A 281 -137.62 31.21 85.58
CA GLN A 281 -138.28 32.53 85.56
C GLN A 281 -137.65 33.51 86.57
N MET A 282 -136.86 33.04 87.54
CA MET A 282 -136.19 33.87 88.57
C MET A 282 -134.72 34.20 88.27
N VAL A 283 -134.05 33.52 87.33
CA VAL A 283 -132.59 33.64 87.12
C VAL A 283 -132.20 34.41 85.84
N SER A 284 -133.15 34.67 84.94
CA SER A 284 -132.92 35.51 83.74
C SER A 284 -132.45 36.94 84.06
N ASP A 285 -132.59 37.39 85.31
CA ASP A 285 -132.13 38.71 85.77
C ASP A 285 -130.67 38.73 86.26
N ARG A 286 -129.90 37.62 86.22
CA ARG A 286 -128.58 37.54 86.88
C ARG A 286 -127.36 37.20 86.01
N GLU A 287 -127.50 36.70 84.79
CA GLU A 287 -126.36 36.23 83.97
C GLU A 287 -125.84 37.22 82.91
N ALA A 288 -126.09 38.52 83.11
CA ALA A 288 -125.40 39.59 82.39
C ALA A 288 -123.95 39.87 82.91
N GLN A 289 -123.37 39.03 83.77
CA GLN A 289 -122.14 39.36 84.53
C GLN A 289 -120.92 38.43 84.42
N GLU A 290 -120.97 37.25 83.79
CA GLU A 290 -119.82 36.30 83.75
C GLU A 290 -119.19 36.15 82.34
N ALA A 291 -119.07 37.25 81.61
CA ALA A 291 -118.41 37.30 80.29
C ALA A 291 -116.91 37.71 80.33
N SER A 292 -116.31 37.95 81.51
CA SER A 292 -114.97 38.59 81.62
C SER A 292 -113.78 37.69 82.00
N ARG A 293 -113.95 36.40 82.32
CA ARG A 293 -112.86 35.58 82.89
C ARG A 293 -111.99 34.79 81.89
N LYS A 294 -112.06 35.07 80.58
CA LYS A 294 -111.46 34.23 79.51
C LYS A 294 -110.14 34.73 78.88
N ALA A 295 -109.32 35.53 79.57
CA ALA A 295 -108.18 36.22 78.93
C ALA A 295 -106.74 35.78 79.34
N GLU A 296 -106.51 34.94 80.35
CA GLU A 296 -105.16 34.81 80.96
C GLU A 296 -104.28 33.60 80.53
N ARG A 297 -104.67 32.78 79.55
CA ARG A 297 -103.92 31.53 79.23
C ARG A 297 -102.94 31.57 78.04
N LYS A 298 -102.55 32.75 77.51
CA LYS A 298 -101.74 32.87 76.27
C LYS A 298 -100.22 33.07 76.41
N GLU A 299 -99.64 33.17 77.61
CA GLU A 299 -98.21 33.57 77.76
C GLU A 299 -97.18 32.45 78.00
N ALA A 300 -97.59 31.17 77.94
CA ALA A 300 -96.69 30.04 78.19
C ALA A 300 -96.07 29.42 76.91
N ALA A 301 -96.61 29.70 75.72
CA ALA A 301 -96.21 29.07 74.45
C ALA A 301 -94.96 29.69 73.81
N ASP A 302 -94.68 30.98 74.05
CA ASP A 302 -93.65 31.71 73.30
C ASP A 302 -92.21 31.47 73.79
N ARG A 303 -92.00 30.91 74.99
CA ARG A 303 -90.65 30.73 75.58
C ARG A 303 -89.90 29.49 75.09
N MET A 304 -90.59 28.50 74.51
CA MET A 304 -89.97 27.24 74.06
C MET A 304 -89.39 27.35 72.65
N TYR A 305 -89.90 28.30 71.84
CA TYR A 305 -89.51 28.50 70.44
C TYR A 305 -88.16 29.22 70.29
N GLU A 306 -87.79 30.10 71.24
CA GLU A 306 -86.51 30.82 71.17
C GLU A 306 -85.27 29.97 71.49
N LYS A 307 -85.40 28.90 72.29
CA LYS A 307 -84.26 28.03 72.64
C LYS A 307 -83.82 27.16 71.46
N ILE A 308 -84.77 26.61 70.71
CA ILE A 308 -84.52 25.75 69.54
C ILE A 308 -83.85 26.53 68.40
N LYS A 309 -84.17 27.83 68.26
CA LYS A 309 -83.58 28.68 67.22
C LYS A 309 -82.08 28.92 67.42
N LYS A 310 -81.61 29.04 68.68
CA LYS A 310 -80.20 29.28 69.00
C LYS A 310 -79.32 28.04 68.79
N GLU A 311 -79.82 26.85 69.12
CA GLU A 311 -79.07 25.59 68.94
C GLU A 311 -78.84 25.28 67.44
N MET A 312 -79.82 25.58 66.58
CA MET A 312 -79.71 25.41 65.12
C MET A 312 -78.70 26.36 64.47
N GLU A 313 -78.59 27.61 64.96
CA GLU A 313 -77.64 28.60 64.44
C GLU A 313 -76.19 28.27 64.84
N GLU A 314 -75.96 27.64 66.00
CA GLU A 314 -74.64 27.22 66.47
C GLU A 314 -74.13 25.97 65.74
N GLU A 315 -74.98 24.98 65.44
CA GLU A 315 -74.59 23.81 64.64
C GLU A 315 -74.29 24.16 63.18
N ALA A 316 -75.02 25.12 62.60
CA ALA A 316 -74.77 25.59 61.24
C ALA A 316 -73.42 26.32 61.11
N ARG A 317 -73.00 27.08 62.13
CA ARG A 317 -71.67 27.73 62.14
C ARG A 317 -70.53 26.73 62.22
N LYS A 318 -70.65 25.68 63.05
CA LYS A 318 -69.61 24.66 63.17
C LYS A 318 -69.40 23.87 61.87
N LYS A 319 -70.48 23.55 61.15
CA LYS A 319 -70.39 22.88 59.84
C LYS A 319 -69.76 23.76 58.77
N ALA A 320 -70.05 25.06 58.77
CA ALA A 320 -69.41 26.00 57.84
C ALA A 320 -67.90 26.13 58.10
N GLU A 321 -67.47 26.17 59.37
CA GLU A 321 -66.05 26.21 59.73
C GLU A 321 -65.32 24.91 59.34
N GLU A 322 -65.96 23.74 59.44
CA GLU A 322 -65.43 22.45 58.99
C GLU A 322 -65.31 22.36 57.46
N GLU A 323 -66.32 22.85 56.72
CA GLU A 323 -66.29 22.91 55.25
C GLU A 323 -65.21 23.87 54.72
N ASP A 324 -65.00 25.01 55.39
CA ASP A 324 -63.94 25.95 55.06
C ASP A 324 -62.54 25.35 55.30
N LEU A 325 -62.36 24.56 56.36
CA LEU A 325 -61.10 23.84 56.61
C LEU A 325 -60.80 22.76 55.57
N ILE A 326 -61.83 22.03 55.12
CA ILE A 326 -61.71 21.01 54.07
C ILE A 326 -61.35 21.64 52.73
N ASN A 327 -61.96 22.80 52.41
CA ASN A 327 -61.66 23.54 51.19
C ASN A 327 -60.24 24.11 51.17
N LEU A 328 -59.72 24.56 52.32
CA LEU A 328 -58.33 24.99 52.49
C LEU A 328 -57.34 23.81 52.29
N LEU A 329 -57.61 22.66 52.90
CA LEU A 329 -56.77 21.47 52.73
C LEU A 329 -56.76 20.98 51.27
N HIS A 330 -57.91 20.99 50.61
CA HIS A 330 -58.00 20.61 49.19
C HIS A 330 -57.23 21.57 48.28
N GLN A 331 -57.25 22.88 48.57
CA GLN A 331 -56.46 23.87 47.85
C GLN A 331 -54.95 23.66 48.05
N GLU A 332 -54.51 23.39 49.28
CA GLU A 332 -53.09 23.11 49.58
C GLU A 332 -52.61 21.81 48.89
N GLU A 333 -53.41 20.75 48.87
CA GLU A 333 -53.08 19.51 48.15
C GLU A 333 -52.98 19.70 46.64
N LEU A 334 -53.84 20.54 46.05
CA LEU A 334 -53.81 20.90 44.63
C LEU A 334 -52.58 21.75 44.29
N GLU A 335 -52.19 22.66 45.17
CA GLU A 335 -50.98 23.46 45.02
C GLU A 335 -49.70 22.61 45.14
N LEU A 336 -49.66 21.66 46.07
CA LEU A 336 -48.54 20.73 46.21
C LEU A 336 -48.39 19.83 44.98
N LYS A 337 -49.50 19.27 44.46
CA LYS A 337 -49.47 18.50 43.20
C LYS A 337 -49.01 19.33 42.01
N ARG A 338 -49.45 20.60 41.90
CA ARG A 338 -48.97 21.51 40.84
C ARG A 338 -47.48 21.83 40.97
N ARG A 339 -46.97 22.02 42.20
CA ARG A 339 -45.54 22.24 42.45
C ARG A 339 -44.71 21.00 42.12
N GLU A 340 -45.20 19.80 42.43
CA GLU A 340 -44.55 18.53 42.06
C GLU A 340 -44.54 18.30 40.55
N GLU A 341 -45.65 18.59 39.86
CA GLU A 341 -45.73 18.51 38.40
C GLU A 341 -44.81 19.54 37.72
N ASP A 342 -44.74 20.77 38.22
CA ASP A 342 -43.84 21.81 37.72
C ASP A 342 -42.37 21.48 38.00
N ALA A 343 -42.06 20.90 39.17
CA ALA A 343 -40.73 20.40 39.49
C ALA A 343 -40.33 19.22 38.59
N ALA A 344 -41.25 18.30 38.30
CA ALA A 344 -41.03 17.18 37.39
C ALA A 344 -40.85 17.63 35.94
N ARG A 345 -41.58 18.67 35.50
CA ARG A 345 -41.40 19.30 34.18
C ARG A 345 -40.05 19.99 34.06
N LYS A 346 -39.63 20.74 35.09
CA LYS A 346 -38.30 21.36 35.15
C LYS A 346 -37.18 20.32 35.14
N LEU A 347 -37.30 19.25 35.92
CA LEU A 347 -36.31 18.16 35.94
C LEU A 347 -36.21 17.44 34.59
N LYS A 348 -37.33 17.17 33.92
CA LYS A 348 -37.34 16.59 32.56
C LYS A 348 -36.71 17.52 31.53
N ALA A 349 -37.00 18.83 31.60
CA ALA A 349 -36.40 19.83 30.73
C ALA A 349 -34.88 19.95 30.94
N GLU A 350 -34.41 19.90 32.20
CA GLU A 350 -32.98 19.89 32.53
C GLU A 350 -32.27 18.62 32.05
N ARG A 351 -32.89 17.45 32.20
CA ARG A 351 -32.36 16.19 31.65
C ARG A 351 -32.27 16.21 30.13
N MET A 352 -33.33 16.64 29.43
CA MET A 352 -33.29 16.78 27.97
C MET A 352 -32.24 17.79 27.52
N LYS A 353 -32.05 18.89 28.25
CA LYS A 353 -31.01 19.88 27.96
C LYS A 353 -29.60 19.29 28.16
N GLN A 354 -29.38 18.52 29.22
CA GLN A 354 -28.11 17.84 29.48
C GLN A 354 -27.83 16.75 28.43
N GLU A 355 -28.82 15.97 28.03
CA GLU A 355 -28.71 14.98 26.95
C GLU A 355 -28.41 15.65 25.60
N MET A 356 -29.05 16.78 25.29
CA MET A 356 -28.78 17.56 24.08
C MET A 356 -27.35 18.13 24.07
N ILE A 357 -26.86 18.62 25.22
CA ILE A 357 -25.47 19.10 25.36
C ILE A 357 -24.48 17.94 25.22
N ALA A 358 -24.73 16.81 25.88
CA ALA A 358 -23.86 15.63 25.80
C ALA A 358 -23.83 15.04 24.38
N ALA A 359 -24.96 14.99 23.68
CA ALA A 359 -25.04 14.57 22.29
C ALA A 359 -24.29 15.53 21.35
N ASN A 360 -24.39 16.85 21.58
CA ASN A 360 -23.66 17.85 20.82
C ASN A 360 -22.14 17.76 21.05
N GLU A 361 -21.72 17.56 22.29
CA GLU A 361 -20.31 17.35 22.65
C GLU A 361 -19.75 16.06 22.05
N TYR A 362 -20.51 14.97 22.09
CA TYR A 362 -20.15 13.71 21.45
C TYR A 362 -20.03 13.87 19.93
N GLN A 363 -20.97 14.57 19.29
CA GLN A 363 -20.91 14.88 17.87
C GLN A 363 -19.71 15.76 17.49
N LYS A 364 -19.37 16.75 18.33
CA LYS A 364 -18.16 17.58 18.16
C LYS A 364 -16.88 16.76 18.28
N ARG A 365 -16.79 15.85 19.26
CA ARG A 365 -15.64 14.94 19.43
C ARG A 365 -15.48 14.01 18.23
N LEU A 366 -16.57 13.41 17.76
CA LEU A 366 -16.54 12.53 16.58
C LEU A 366 -16.15 13.31 15.31
N LYS A 367 -16.62 14.56 15.16
CA LYS A 367 -16.24 15.42 14.04
C LYS A 367 -14.75 15.79 14.10
N ALA A 368 -14.24 16.14 15.29
CA ALA A 368 -12.83 16.44 15.51
C ALA A 368 -11.93 15.22 15.25
N GLU A 369 -12.35 14.02 15.66
CA GLU A 369 -11.62 12.78 15.41
C GLU A 369 -11.57 12.43 13.91
N ARG A 370 -12.70 12.59 13.19
CA ARG A 370 -12.74 12.42 11.72
C ARG A 370 -11.90 13.46 10.97
N GLU A 371 -11.80 14.66 11.51
CA GLU A 371 -11.00 15.73 10.91
C GLU A 371 -9.50 15.51 11.19
N ALA A 372 -9.14 15.06 12.39
CA ALA A 372 -7.77 14.64 12.72
C ALA A 372 -7.32 13.41 11.92
N ALA A 373 -8.21 12.42 11.70
CA ALA A 373 -7.92 11.26 10.85
C ALA A 373 -7.68 11.68 9.39
N ARG A 374 -8.54 12.56 8.84
CA ARG A 374 -8.33 13.13 7.49
C ARG A 374 -7.04 13.93 7.38
N GLN A 375 -6.70 14.73 8.40
CA GLN A 375 -5.44 15.46 8.42
C GLN A 375 -4.22 14.53 8.43
N LYS A 376 -4.27 13.43 9.20
CA LYS A 376 -3.20 12.42 9.18
C LYS A 376 -3.07 11.74 7.82
N GLU A 377 -4.18 11.37 7.20
CA GLU A 377 -4.19 10.80 5.84
C GLU A 377 -3.64 11.81 4.81
N GLU A 378 -4.01 13.09 4.92
CA GLU A 378 -3.46 14.17 4.06
C GLU A 378 -1.97 14.40 4.30
N GLU A 379 -1.49 14.33 5.55
CA GLU A 379 -0.07 14.43 5.89
C GLU A 379 0.72 13.23 5.38
N GLU A 380 0.22 12.00 5.56
CA GLU A 380 0.81 10.78 5.02
C GLU A 380 0.85 10.82 3.49
N PHE A 381 -0.23 11.28 2.85
CA PHE A 381 -0.28 11.49 1.41
C PHE A 381 0.71 12.56 0.95
N ARG A 382 0.86 13.66 1.69
CA ARG A 382 1.83 14.73 1.39
C ARG A 382 3.27 14.23 1.53
N VAL A 383 3.57 13.45 2.57
CA VAL A 383 4.88 12.84 2.78
C VAL A 383 5.20 11.84 1.66
N MET A 384 4.25 10.95 1.31
CA MET A 384 4.41 10.03 0.19
C MET A 384 4.61 10.77 -1.14
N MET A 385 3.89 11.86 -1.36
CA MET A 385 4.01 12.65 -2.59
C MET A 385 5.35 13.39 -2.66
N MET A 386 5.82 13.97 -1.55
CA MET A 386 7.16 14.57 -1.49
C MET A 386 8.26 13.53 -1.67
N ALA A 387 8.11 12.33 -1.11
CA ALA A 387 9.05 11.24 -1.32
C ALA A 387 9.08 10.79 -2.78
N LYS A 388 7.91 10.71 -3.43
CA LYS A 388 7.81 10.39 -4.87
C LYS A 388 8.46 11.47 -5.73
N PHE A 389 8.21 12.75 -5.46
CA PHE A 389 8.87 13.83 -6.19
C PHE A 389 10.38 13.86 -5.97
N ALA A 390 10.86 13.56 -4.76
CA ALA A 390 12.29 13.45 -4.50
C ALA A 390 12.94 12.27 -5.26
N GLU A 391 12.23 11.14 -5.38
CA GLU A 391 12.71 9.99 -6.14
C GLU A 391 12.69 10.27 -7.66
N ASP A 392 11.63 10.91 -8.16
CA ASP A 392 11.51 11.32 -9.55
C ASP A 392 12.62 12.35 -9.91
N ASP A 393 12.87 13.35 -9.05
CA ASP A 393 13.96 14.32 -9.22
C ASP A 393 15.34 13.65 -9.21
N ARG A 394 15.55 12.67 -8.32
CA ARG A 394 16.81 11.90 -8.26
C ARG A 394 17.03 11.08 -9.53
N ILE A 395 15.99 10.43 -10.03
CA ILE A 395 16.02 9.68 -11.29
C ILE A 395 16.27 10.63 -12.46
N GLU A 396 15.63 11.80 -12.48
CA GLU A 396 15.83 12.81 -13.53
C GLU A 396 17.25 13.36 -13.54
N GLN A 397 17.84 13.64 -12.37
CA GLN A 397 19.24 14.05 -12.23
C GLN A 397 20.21 12.97 -12.76
N MET A 398 20.00 11.70 -12.40
CA MET A 398 20.81 10.59 -12.92
C MET A 398 20.67 10.43 -14.43
N ASN A 399 19.46 10.57 -14.96
CA ASN A 399 19.20 10.49 -16.39
C ASN A 399 19.79 11.70 -17.15
N ALA A 400 19.76 12.89 -16.58
CA ALA A 400 20.39 14.09 -17.12
C ALA A 400 21.93 13.94 -17.14
N GLN A 401 22.52 13.41 -16.06
CA GLN A 401 23.95 13.12 -16.01
C GLN A 401 24.35 12.06 -17.04
N LYS A 402 23.59 10.97 -17.17
CA LYS A 402 23.84 9.92 -18.18
C LYS A 402 23.72 10.45 -19.61
N ARG A 403 22.75 11.35 -19.87
CA ARG A 403 22.62 12.04 -21.17
C ARG A 403 23.82 12.96 -21.43
N ARG A 404 24.26 13.75 -20.45
CA ARG A 404 25.47 14.59 -20.59
C ARG A 404 26.72 13.75 -20.86
N MET A 405 26.90 12.63 -20.16
CA MET A 405 28.04 11.73 -20.38
C MET A 405 28.03 11.13 -21.79
N ARG A 406 26.88 10.64 -22.29
CA ARG A 406 26.79 10.12 -23.66
C ARG A 406 27.06 11.17 -24.73
N VAL A 407 26.58 12.40 -24.53
CA VAL A 407 26.86 13.51 -25.46
C VAL A 407 28.35 13.88 -25.45
N LEU A 408 28.99 13.87 -24.28
CA LEU A 408 30.43 14.10 -24.17
C LEU A 408 31.26 12.97 -24.79
N GLU A 409 30.86 11.71 -24.59
CA GLU A 409 31.51 10.54 -25.21
C GLU A 409 31.37 10.58 -26.73
N HIS A 410 30.16 10.80 -27.23
CA HIS A 410 29.92 10.94 -28.67
C HIS A 410 30.69 12.14 -29.26
N GLY A 411 30.73 13.28 -28.56
CA GLY A 411 31.53 14.44 -28.96
C GLY A 411 33.03 14.15 -29.02
N ARG A 412 33.56 13.37 -28.05
CA ARG A 412 34.97 12.93 -28.06
C ARG A 412 35.25 11.97 -29.22
N GLU A 413 34.35 11.06 -29.52
CA GLU A 413 34.48 10.13 -30.66
C GLU A 413 34.41 10.87 -32.00
N VAL A 414 33.47 11.81 -32.16
CA VAL A 414 33.39 12.66 -33.36
C VAL A 414 34.67 13.49 -33.53
N GLN A 415 35.19 14.06 -32.44
CA GLN A 415 36.44 14.82 -32.50
C GLN A 415 37.63 13.93 -32.90
N ARG A 416 37.73 12.72 -32.34
CA ARG A 416 38.75 11.73 -32.76
C ARG A 416 38.64 11.40 -34.24
N LEU A 417 37.42 11.17 -34.76
CA LEU A 417 37.21 10.90 -36.18
C LEU A 417 37.60 12.09 -37.07
N ILE A 418 37.37 13.32 -36.62
CA ILE A 418 37.79 14.54 -37.32
C ILE A 418 39.32 14.64 -37.33
N ASP A 419 39.96 14.41 -36.18
CA ASP A 419 41.42 14.48 -36.05
C ASP A 419 42.12 13.37 -36.85
N ASP A 420 41.58 12.15 -36.85
CA ASP A 420 42.07 11.04 -37.66
C ASP A 420 41.89 11.30 -39.16
N LYS A 421 40.75 11.86 -39.58
CA LYS A 421 40.52 12.26 -40.97
C LYS A 421 41.47 13.39 -41.39
N ARG A 422 41.76 14.33 -40.49
CA ARG A 422 42.72 15.41 -40.75
C ARG A 422 44.15 14.88 -40.86
N ARG A 423 44.54 13.95 -39.97
CA ARG A 423 45.84 13.26 -40.06
C ARG A 423 45.98 12.48 -41.36
N LEU A 424 44.96 11.71 -41.75
CA LEU A 424 44.98 10.97 -43.01
C LEU A 424 45.09 11.91 -44.22
N PHE A 425 44.43 13.06 -44.19
CA PHE A 425 44.53 14.07 -45.25
C PHE A 425 45.91 14.75 -45.30
N GLU A 426 46.50 15.06 -44.14
CA GLU A 426 47.86 15.60 -44.05
C GLU A 426 48.92 14.58 -44.50
N GLU A 427 48.75 13.30 -44.14
CA GLU A 427 49.60 12.20 -44.59
C GLU A 427 49.47 11.95 -46.10
N GLN A 428 48.26 12.07 -46.67
CA GLN A 428 48.03 11.99 -48.11
C GLN A 428 48.67 13.17 -48.85
N ARG A 429 48.47 14.40 -48.38
CA ARG A 429 49.08 15.59 -48.99
C ARG A 429 50.61 15.53 -48.93
N ALA A 430 51.18 15.09 -47.81
CA ALA A 430 52.63 14.93 -47.67
C ALA A 430 53.20 13.88 -48.65
N LYS A 431 52.45 12.79 -48.91
CA LYS A 431 52.81 11.80 -49.93
C LYS A 431 52.74 12.38 -51.34
N GLU A 432 51.68 13.11 -51.67
CA GLU A 432 51.53 13.78 -52.97
C GLU A 432 52.63 14.83 -53.20
N GLU A 433 52.97 15.63 -52.18
CA GLU A 433 54.08 16.61 -52.25
C GLU A 433 55.44 15.91 -52.41
N ALA A 434 55.67 14.79 -51.73
CA ALA A 434 56.89 14.00 -51.88
C ALA A 434 57.01 13.35 -53.27
N GLU A 435 55.90 12.84 -53.82
CA GLU A 435 55.84 12.29 -55.18
C GLU A 435 56.08 13.38 -56.23
N LEU A 436 55.47 14.55 -56.08
CA LEU A 436 55.71 15.71 -56.96
C LEU A 436 57.16 16.22 -56.87
N ALA A 437 57.75 16.23 -55.67
CA ALA A 437 59.15 16.60 -55.50
C ALA A 437 60.10 15.59 -56.15
N ALA A 438 59.81 14.29 -56.03
CA ALA A 438 60.58 13.23 -56.68
C ALA A 438 60.44 13.30 -58.22
N GLN A 439 59.24 13.58 -58.72
CA GLN A 439 59.01 13.80 -60.15
C GLN A 439 59.78 15.00 -60.68
N LYS A 440 59.76 16.14 -59.96
CA LYS A 440 60.55 17.32 -60.33
C LYS A 440 62.05 17.03 -60.34
N GLN A 441 62.57 16.29 -59.35
CA GLN A 441 63.98 15.91 -59.33
C GLN A 441 64.36 14.98 -60.49
N GLU A 442 63.51 14.02 -60.85
CA GLU A 442 63.72 13.17 -62.04
C GLU A 442 63.62 13.97 -63.34
N GLU A 443 62.71 14.94 -63.44
CA GLU A 443 62.60 15.83 -64.60
C GLU A 443 63.81 16.75 -64.72
N GLU A 444 64.29 17.35 -63.63
CA GLU A 444 65.52 18.14 -63.60
C GLU A 444 66.74 17.30 -63.99
N ARG A 445 66.83 16.05 -63.51
CA ARG A 445 67.90 15.11 -63.90
C ARG A 445 67.85 14.79 -65.39
N LYS A 446 66.65 14.55 -65.95
CA LYS A 446 66.46 14.32 -67.39
C LYS A 446 66.77 15.56 -68.22
N GLN A 447 66.35 16.75 -67.78
CA GLN A 447 66.67 18.01 -68.45
C GLN A 447 68.18 18.29 -68.43
N GLY A 448 68.88 17.98 -67.33
CA GLY A 448 70.34 18.05 -67.25
C GLY A 448 71.02 17.16 -68.29
N LEU A 449 70.59 15.90 -68.40
CA LEU A 449 71.11 14.96 -69.42
C LEU A 449 70.81 15.44 -70.86
N VAL A 450 69.62 16.00 -71.09
CA VAL A 450 69.25 16.55 -72.41
C VAL A 450 70.09 17.78 -72.75
N GLU A 451 70.34 18.70 -71.81
CA GLU A 451 71.20 19.86 -72.03
C GLU A 451 72.68 19.47 -72.20
N GLU A 452 73.15 18.41 -71.53
CA GLU A 452 74.49 17.84 -71.75
C GLU A 452 74.62 17.23 -73.15
N GLU A 453 73.68 16.41 -73.59
CA GLU A 453 73.65 15.88 -74.96
C GLU A 453 73.48 16.98 -76.00
N ARG A 454 72.65 17.99 -75.71
CA ARG A 454 72.49 19.17 -76.57
C ARG A 454 73.80 19.94 -76.72
N LYS A 455 74.58 20.09 -75.64
CA LYS A 455 75.92 20.72 -75.70
C LYS A 455 76.94 19.87 -76.48
N LYS A 456 76.83 18.54 -76.45
CA LYS A 456 77.65 17.66 -77.31
C LYS A 456 77.28 17.83 -78.79
N LEU A 457 75.98 17.82 -79.11
CA LEU A 457 75.50 18.06 -80.47
C LEU A 457 75.87 19.47 -80.97
N LEU A 458 75.84 20.48 -80.10
CA LEU A 458 76.34 21.83 -80.42
C LEU A 458 77.85 21.88 -80.65
N ALA A 459 78.64 21.00 -80.01
CA ALA A 459 80.07 20.89 -80.26
C ALA A 459 80.37 20.24 -81.62
N GLU A 460 79.58 19.24 -82.04
CA GLU A 460 79.68 18.63 -83.37
C GLU A 460 79.27 19.61 -84.48
N LEU A 461 78.38 20.58 -84.18
CA LEU A 461 77.97 21.63 -85.11
C LEU A 461 79.07 22.68 -85.40
N VAL A 462 80.19 22.68 -84.67
CA VAL A 462 81.34 23.55 -84.93
C VAL A 462 81.96 23.27 -86.31
N GLU A 463 81.97 22.00 -86.74
CA GLU A 463 82.55 21.59 -88.03
C GLU A 463 81.67 21.93 -89.25
N LEU A 464 80.39 22.26 -89.03
CA LEU A 464 79.35 22.46 -90.07
C LEU A 464 78.79 23.90 -90.07
N GLN A 465 79.55 24.85 -89.52
CA GLN A 465 79.10 26.22 -89.23
C GLN A 465 78.54 26.97 -90.46
N ASP A 466 79.10 26.74 -91.64
CA ASP A 466 78.71 27.44 -92.87
C ASP A 466 77.37 26.94 -93.47
N TYR A 467 76.83 25.82 -92.97
CA TYR A 467 75.64 25.15 -93.52
C TYR A 467 74.48 24.97 -92.51
N LEU A 468 74.44 25.80 -91.46
CA LEU A 468 73.44 25.71 -90.40
C LEU A 468 72.04 26.22 -90.84
N PRO A 469 70.95 25.46 -90.61
CA PRO A 469 69.59 25.93 -90.83
C PRO A 469 69.17 27.00 -89.80
N ARG A 470 68.19 27.84 -90.16
CA ARG A 470 67.69 28.90 -89.27
C ARG A 470 66.94 28.30 -88.07
N GLY A 471 67.38 28.61 -86.85
CA GLY A 471 66.68 28.22 -85.60
C GLY A 471 67.42 27.21 -84.71
N VAL A 472 68.71 26.94 -84.94
CA VAL A 472 69.51 25.96 -84.17
C VAL A 472 69.84 26.46 -82.74
N PHE A 473 69.93 27.77 -82.53
CA PHE A 473 70.20 28.35 -81.20
C PHE A 473 68.90 28.73 -80.50
N ARG A 474 68.76 28.30 -79.25
CA ARG A 474 67.58 28.60 -78.41
C ARG A 474 67.76 29.97 -77.76
N ASP A 475 68.90 30.17 -77.11
CA ASP A 475 69.18 31.38 -76.31
C ASP A 475 70.56 31.97 -76.64
N LYS A 476 70.81 33.22 -76.22
CA LYS A 476 72.13 33.89 -76.39
C LYS A 476 73.28 33.09 -75.75
N ALA A 477 73.00 32.33 -74.70
CA ALA A 477 73.96 31.46 -74.03
C ALA A 477 74.49 30.32 -74.93
N ASP A 478 73.70 29.81 -75.89
CA ASP A 478 74.15 28.79 -76.83
C ASP A 478 75.14 29.37 -77.85
N VAL A 479 74.94 30.64 -78.24
CA VAL A 479 75.83 31.39 -79.13
C VAL A 479 77.16 31.69 -78.44
N GLU A 480 77.12 32.04 -77.14
CA GLU A 480 78.31 32.23 -76.29
C GLU A 480 79.08 30.92 -76.06
N TYR A 481 78.38 29.80 -75.85
CA TYR A 481 78.99 28.47 -75.69
C TYR A 481 79.72 28.02 -76.96
N LEU A 482 79.12 28.22 -78.14
CA LEU A 482 79.75 27.94 -79.43
C LEU A 482 80.95 28.85 -79.72
N THR A 483 80.86 30.15 -79.41
CA THR A 483 82.00 31.07 -79.55
C THR A 483 83.15 30.72 -78.61
N GLN A 484 82.87 30.23 -77.40
CA GLN A 484 83.88 29.69 -76.49
C GLN A 484 84.56 28.40 -77.02
N LEU A 485 83.80 27.50 -77.63
CA LEU A 485 84.33 26.29 -78.28
C LEU A 485 85.23 26.65 -79.48
N MET A 486 84.82 27.61 -80.31
CA MET A 486 85.63 28.15 -81.40
C MET A 486 86.93 28.82 -80.92
N GLY A 487 86.86 29.56 -79.80
CA GLY A 487 88.03 30.18 -79.18
C GLY A 487 89.03 29.18 -78.60
N ARG A 488 88.59 27.97 -78.22
CA ARG A 488 89.46 26.86 -77.80
C ARG A 488 90.07 26.09 -78.97
N GLY A 489 89.38 26.00 -80.11
CA GLY A 489 89.90 25.38 -81.34
C GLY A 489 90.93 26.22 -82.10
N ALA A 490 91.01 27.52 -81.84
CA ALA A 490 92.02 28.42 -82.43
C ALA A 490 93.34 28.49 -81.64
N ALA A 491 93.46 27.71 -80.57
CA ALA A 491 94.68 27.54 -79.78
C ALA A 491 95.08 26.05 -79.72
N ILE A 492 95.30 25.45 -80.90
CA ILE A 492 96.30 24.41 -81.24
C ILE A 492 96.31 24.26 -82.76
#